data_AF-A0A6J4V901-F1
#
_entry.id   AF-A0A6J4V901-F1
#
_cell.length_a   1.000
_cell.length_b   1.000
_cell.length_c   1.000
_cell.angle_alpha   90.00
_cell.angle_beta   90.00
_cell.angle_gamma   90.00
#
_symmetry.space_group_name_H-M   'P 1'
#
loop_
_entity.id
_entity.type
_entity.pdbx_description
1 polymer ?
#
loop_
_entity_poly.entity_id
_entity_poly.type
_entity_poly.pdbx_seq_one_letter_code
_entity_poly.pdbx_strand_id
1 'polypeptide(L)'
;MIAIGEGEVVFAGSDYPGAVVIVRHAPDLFSMYGHLDYAVPVATGHTVSRGDRLGTVLQRADEFPSHLHFEVRTFLTTTEVNGDAPRYGFVCGPGCAPGPGYWPIGAPDLPADQGWLNPTHLIARRGIAAALTIGDAAVVVAADPSSPAAAVRSAPAETAERIGTLPLDPGTRFLLLDVSAGEEAPGGTSAEAYDLWYRLRIVDGVDGWVQAAVASDAETGSDGRPSTVRFDLLPALPSG
;
A
#
# COMPACT_ATOMS: atom_id res chain seq x y z
N MET A 1 6.71 -2.36 12.07
CA MET A 1 5.44 -1.99 11.45
C MET A 1 4.91 -0.74 12.12
N ILE A 2 4.44 0.22 11.32
CA ILE A 2 3.95 1.52 11.75
C ILE A 2 2.55 1.81 11.18
N ALA A 3 1.77 2.64 11.87
CA ALA A 3 0.48 3.10 11.39
C ALA A 3 0.65 4.02 10.16
N ILE A 4 -0.18 3.81 9.13
CA ILE A 4 -0.15 4.65 7.90
C ILE A 4 -0.77 6.03 8.11
N GLY A 5 -1.57 6.18 9.16
CA GLY A 5 -2.37 7.36 9.44
C GLY A 5 -2.93 7.32 10.85
N GLU A 6 -3.50 8.43 11.28
CA GLU A 6 -4.19 8.54 12.57
C GLU A 6 -5.42 7.63 12.61
N GLY A 7 -5.73 7.06 13.77
CA GLY A 7 -6.92 6.24 13.94
C GLY A 7 -7.02 5.56 15.29
N GLU A 8 -8.03 4.72 15.42
CA GLU A 8 -8.28 3.89 16.59
C GLU A 8 -8.03 2.42 16.25
N VAL A 9 -7.27 1.71 17.08
CA VAL A 9 -7.10 0.26 16.97
C VAL A 9 -8.43 -0.42 17.30
N VAL A 10 -9.06 -1.06 16.32
CA VAL A 10 -10.34 -1.76 16.49
C VAL A 10 -10.18 -3.27 16.62
N PHE A 11 -8.97 -3.79 16.36
CA PHE A 11 -8.61 -5.18 16.61
C PHE A 11 -7.11 -5.30 16.89
N ALA A 12 -6.75 -6.10 17.90
CA ALA A 12 -5.39 -6.55 18.16
C ALA A 12 -5.47 -7.99 18.73
N GLY A 13 -5.04 -8.98 17.95
CA GLY A 13 -5.21 -10.39 18.30
C GLY A 13 -4.45 -11.33 17.37
N SER A 14 -4.66 -12.64 17.48
CA SER A 14 -3.89 -13.67 16.73
C SER A 14 -4.78 -14.68 15.99
N ASP A 15 -5.97 -14.26 15.59
CA ASP A 15 -6.95 -15.10 14.86
C ASP A 15 -6.59 -15.25 13.36
N TYR A 16 -5.29 -15.26 13.05
CA TYR A 16 -4.67 -15.31 11.72
C TYR A 16 -3.27 -15.93 11.88
N PRO A 17 -2.54 -16.35 10.83
CA PRO A 17 -1.13 -16.71 11.01
C PRO A 17 -0.33 -15.50 11.54
N GLY A 18 0.13 -15.56 12.80
CA GLY A 18 0.71 -14.43 13.51
C GLY A 18 -0.33 -13.47 14.10
N ALA A 19 0.12 -12.36 14.69
CA ALA A 19 -0.77 -11.32 15.18
C ALA A 19 -1.30 -10.44 14.04
N VAL A 20 -2.46 -9.85 14.28
CA VAL A 20 -3.14 -8.88 13.42
C VAL A 20 -3.48 -7.65 14.23
N VAL A 21 -3.20 -6.48 13.65
CA VAL A 21 -3.69 -5.19 14.14
C VAL A 21 -4.57 -4.57 13.06
N ILE A 22 -5.74 -4.05 13.42
CA ILE A 22 -6.62 -3.30 12.51
C ILE A 22 -6.85 -1.91 13.10
N VAL A 23 -6.57 -0.87 12.31
CA VAL A 23 -6.77 0.54 12.67
C VAL A 23 -7.91 1.11 11.84
N ARG A 24 -8.88 1.73 12.50
CA ARG A 24 -9.96 2.50 11.87
C ARG A 24 -9.53 3.96 11.74
N HIS A 25 -9.48 4.46 10.51
CA HIS A 25 -9.11 5.84 10.17
C HIS A 25 -10.35 6.72 9.95
N ALA A 26 -11.44 6.14 9.47
CA ALA A 26 -12.74 6.78 9.25
C ALA A 26 -13.86 5.74 9.42
N PRO A 27 -15.16 6.11 9.44
CA PRO A 27 -16.25 5.15 9.60
C PRO A 27 -16.19 3.96 8.63
N ASP A 28 -15.69 4.19 7.42
CA ASP A 28 -15.59 3.29 6.29
C ASP A 28 -14.14 3.17 5.77
N LEU A 29 -13.14 3.33 6.63
CA LEU A 29 -11.74 3.20 6.22
C LEU A 29 -10.89 2.54 7.30
N PHE A 30 -10.34 1.38 6.97
CA PHE A 30 -9.56 0.54 7.85
C PHE A 30 -8.24 0.14 7.19
N SER A 31 -7.18 0.05 7.97
CA SER A 31 -5.95 -0.64 7.58
C SER A 31 -5.76 -1.89 8.44
N MET A 32 -5.37 -3.00 7.81
CA MET A 32 -5.04 -4.25 8.50
C MET A 32 -3.58 -4.60 8.29
N TYR A 33 -2.93 -5.03 9.38
CA TYR A 33 -1.54 -5.44 9.42
C TYR A 33 -1.48 -6.87 9.97
N GLY A 34 -1.31 -7.86 9.10
CA GLY A 34 -1.22 -9.27 9.44
C GLY A 34 0.22 -9.82 9.39
N HIS A 35 0.38 -11.07 9.85
CA HIS A 35 1.67 -11.74 10.00
C HIS A 35 2.65 -10.97 10.91
N LEU A 36 2.12 -10.34 11.96
CA LEU A 36 2.95 -9.69 12.96
C LEU A 36 3.44 -10.69 14.01
N ASP A 37 4.56 -10.34 14.65
CA ASP A 37 5.01 -10.99 15.87
C ASP A 37 3.93 -10.86 16.96
N TYR A 38 3.79 -11.89 17.80
CA TYR A 38 2.76 -11.92 18.84
C TYR A 38 2.93 -10.84 19.92
N ALA A 39 4.13 -10.28 20.07
CA ALA A 39 4.39 -9.14 20.95
C ALA A 39 3.99 -7.82 20.26
N VAL A 40 2.68 -7.57 20.16
CA VAL A 40 2.13 -6.29 19.67
C VAL A 40 2.07 -5.26 20.83
N PRO A 41 2.59 -4.03 20.64
CA PRO A 41 2.62 -2.99 21.68
C PRO A 41 1.30 -2.20 21.82
N VAL A 42 0.28 -2.55 21.04
CA VAL A 42 -1.01 -1.85 21.01
C VAL A 42 -2.15 -2.81 21.34
N ALA A 43 -3.28 -2.27 21.82
CA ALA A 43 -4.49 -3.00 22.12
C ALA A 43 -5.71 -2.31 21.51
N THR A 44 -6.83 -3.05 21.39
CA THR A 44 -8.11 -2.48 20.97
C THR A 44 -8.49 -1.27 21.85
N GLY A 45 -8.95 -0.20 21.22
CA GLY A 45 -9.29 1.08 21.84
C GLY A 45 -8.12 2.07 21.90
N HIS A 46 -6.89 1.67 21.58
CA HIS A 46 -5.77 2.62 21.51
C HIS A 46 -5.95 3.59 20.33
N THR A 47 -5.73 4.88 20.57
CA THR A 47 -5.53 5.85 19.49
C THR A 47 -4.07 5.81 19.06
N VAL A 48 -3.84 5.85 17.76
CA VAL A 48 -2.50 5.89 17.14
C VAL A 48 -2.40 7.07 16.21
N SER A 49 -1.21 7.65 16.14
CA SER A 49 -0.81 8.64 15.15
C SER A 49 -0.12 7.97 13.97
N ARG A 50 -0.04 8.68 12.84
CA ARG A 50 0.78 8.23 11.72
C ARG A 50 2.23 8.00 12.18
N GLY A 51 2.80 6.85 11.84
CA GLY A 51 4.18 6.49 12.19
C GLY A 51 4.32 5.78 13.54
N ASP A 52 3.27 5.73 14.36
CA ASP A 52 3.30 4.99 15.63
C ASP A 52 3.56 3.50 15.38
N ARG A 53 4.39 2.90 16.24
CA ARG A 53 4.74 1.48 16.14
C ARG A 53 3.55 0.60 16.49
N LEU A 54 3.15 -0.25 15.54
CA LEU A 54 2.08 -1.24 15.70
C LEU A 54 2.59 -2.66 15.98
N GLY A 55 3.86 -2.94 15.68
CA GLY A 55 4.45 -4.28 15.87
C GLY A 55 5.70 -4.50 15.02
N THR A 56 6.11 -5.75 14.90
CA THR A 56 7.17 -6.23 13.99
C THR A 56 6.64 -7.37 13.14
N VAL A 57 7.20 -7.58 11.95
CA VAL A 57 6.83 -8.75 11.12
C VAL A 57 7.28 -10.01 11.85
N LEU A 58 6.43 -11.03 11.88
CA LEU A 58 6.73 -12.32 12.48
C LEU A 58 7.92 -12.93 11.75
N GLN A 59 8.98 -13.27 12.49
CA GLN A 59 10.08 -14.05 11.95
C GLN A 59 9.68 -15.53 11.93
N ARG A 60 9.41 -16.05 10.74
CA ARG A 60 9.06 -17.46 10.55
C ARG A 60 10.30 -18.35 10.64
N ALA A 61 10.09 -19.58 11.10
CA ALA A 61 11.14 -20.60 11.22
C ALA A 61 11.11 -21.65 10.10
N ASP A 62 10.13 -21.58 9.19
CA ASP A 62 10.01 -22.44 8.03
C ASP A 62 10.68 -21.83 6.79
N GLU A 63 10.61 -22.54 5.66
CA GLU A 63 11.23 -22.14 4.39
C GLU A 63 10.55 -20.94 3.69
N PHE A 64 9.40 -20.49 4.19
CA PHE A 64 8.66 -19.40 3.60
C PHE A 64 9.17 -18.03 4.08
N PRO A 65 9.31 -17.04 3.18
CA PRO A 65 9.77 -15.72 3.57
C PRO A 65 8.80 -15.06 4.55
N SER A 66 9.37 -14.46 5.60
CA SER A 66 8.63 -13.60 6.50
C SER A 66 8.19 -12.36 5.74
N HIS A 67 6.89 -12.07 5.75
CA HIS A 67 6.32 -10.96 5.02
C HIS A 67 5.20 -10.30 5.83
N LEU A 68 4.87 -9.08 5.45
CA LEU A 68 3.70 -8.37 5.94
C LEU A 68 2.52 -8.68 5.04
N HIS A 69 1.38 -9.04 5.64
CA HIS A 69 0.09 -8.92 4.95
C HIS A 69 -0.50 -7.54 5.27
N PHE A 70 -0.75 -6.71 4.26
CA PHE A 70 -1.24 -5.36 4.45
C PHE A 70 -2.46 -5.09 3.57
N GLU A 71 -3.53 -4.65 4.20
CA GLU A 71 -4.78 -4.31 3.51
C GLU A 71 -5.18 -2.88 3.86
N VAL A 72 -5.87 -2.24 2.92
CA VAL A 72 -6.74 -1.11 3.19
C VAL A 72 -8.13 -1.48 2.67
N ARG A 73 -9.17 -1.25 3.47
CA ARG A 73 -10.52 -1.69 3.15
C ARG A 73 -11.58 -0.79 3.77
N THR A 74 -12.80 -0.89 3.24
CA THR A 74 -13.93 -0.04 3.64
C THR A 74 -14.81 -0.65 4.75
N PHE A 75 -14.43 -1.82 5.24
CA PHE A 75 -15.20 -2.58 6.23
C PHE A 75 -14.31 -3.16 7.34
N LEU A 76 -14.86 -3.27 8.55
CA LEU A 76 -14.28 -4.13 9.59
C LEU A 76 -14.75 -5.56 9.39
N THR A 77 -16.07 -5.71 9.26
CA THR A 77 -16.75 -6.93 8.84
C THR A 77 -17.82 -6.60 7.80
N THR A 78 -18.08 -7.52 6.87
CA THR A 78 -19.24 -7.46 5.96
C THR A 78 -19.78 -8.87 5.75
N THR A 79 -21.09 -9.01 5.55
CA THR A 79 -21.81 -10.29 5.50
C THR A 79 -21.09 -11.31 4.60
N GLU A 80 -20.71 -10.91 3.39
CA GLU A 80 -20.16 -11.82 2.38
C GLU A 80 -18.71 -12.22 2.64
N VAL A 81 -17.92 -11.38 3.32
CA VAL A 81 -16.48 -11.60 3.52
C VAL A 81 -16.22 -12.35 4.83
N ASN A 82 -16.65 -11.78 5.95
CA ASN A 82 -16.30 -12.24 7.29
C ASN A 82 -17.35 -11.91 8.36
N GLY A 83 -18.56 -11.54 7.94
CA GLY A 83 -19.70 -11.28 8.82
C GLY A 83 -20.45 -12.55 9.19
N ASP A 84 -21.78 -12.46 9.30
CA ASP A 84 -22.62 -13.53 9.82
C ASP A 84 -22.87 -14.70 8.84
N ALA A 85 -22.66 -14.46 7.53
CA ALA A 85 -22.89 -15.45 6.48
C ALA A 85 -21.82 -15.34 5.37
N PRO A 86 -20.54 -15.59 5.70
CA PRO A 86 -19.47 -15.43 4.74
C PRO A 86 -19.62 -16.43 3.59
N ARG A 87 -19.36 -15.98 2.37
CA ARG A 87 -19.48 -16.80 1.16
C ARG A 87 -18.45 -17.93 1.14
N TYR A 88 -17.30 -17.70 1.75
CA TYR A 88 -16.17 -18.63 1.79
C TYR A 88 -15.75 -18.87 3.25
N GLY A 89 -15.33 -20.10 3.55
CA GLY A 89 -14.84 -20.45 4.89
C GLY A 89 -13.41 -19.96 5.13
N PHE A 90 -13.09 -19.63 6.38
CA PHE A 90 -11.76 -19.21 6.82
C PHE A 90 -11.52 -19.59 8.28
N VAL A 91 -10.25 -19.59 8.71
CA VAL A 91 -9.79 -20.24 9.94
C VAL A 91 -10.46 -19.70 11.21
N CYS A 92 -10.61 -18.39 11.34
CA CYS A 92 -11.20 -17.78 12.53
C CYS A 92 -12.73 -17.77 12.55
N GLY A 93 -13.38 -18.20 11.46
CA GLY A 93 -14.84 -18.34 11.37
C GLY A 93 -15.64 -17.03 11.28
N PRO A 94 -16.97 -17.11 11.12
CA PRO A 94 -17.85 -15.96 10.96
C PRO A 94 -17.70 -14.92 12.09
N GLY A 95 -17.82 -13.63 11.74
CA GLY A 95 -17.73 -12.49 12.67
C GLY A 95 -16.30 -12.08 13.08
N CYS A 96 -15.28 -12.82 12.66
CA CYS A 96 -13.87 -12.50 12.94
C CYS A 96 -13.39 -11.32 12.06
N ALA A 97 -12.88 -10.27 12.72
CA ALA A 97 -12.44 -9.05 12.05
C ALA A 97 -11.28 -9.26 11.05
N PRO A 98 -10.21 -10.03 11.33
CA PRO A 98 -9.20 -10.37 10.32
C PRO A 98 -9.78 -10.93 9.01
N GLY A 99 -10.81 -11.77 9.10
CA GLY A 99 -11.43 -12.39 7.93
C GLY A 99 -10.52 -13.41 7.23
N PRO A 100 -10.71 -13.63 5.92
CA PRO A 100 -9.97 -14.67 5.19
C PRO A 100 -8.52 -14.32 4.84
N GLY A 101 -8.11 -13.05 5.01
CA GLY A 101 -6.84 -12.49 4.53
C GLY A 101 -6.77 -12.31 3.01
N TYR A 102 -7.11 -13.34 2.24
CA TYR A 102 -7.18 -13.25 0.78
C TYR A 102 -8.62 -13.44 0.29
N TRP A 103 -9.06 -12.57 -0.62
CA TRP A 103 -10.24 -12.86 -1.41
C TRP A 103 -9.94 -14.03 -2.36
N PRO A 104 -10.80 -15.06 -2.46
CA PRO A 104 -10.47 -16.23 -3.27
C PRO A 104 -10.22 -15.89 -4.74
N ILE A 105 -9.10 -16.38 -5.28
CA ILE A 105 -8.68 -16.14 -6.67
C ILE A 105 -9.75 -16.56 -7.70
N GLY A 106 -10.55 -17.58 -7.37
CA GLY A 106 -11.64 -18.07 -8.23
C GLY A 106 -13.00 -17.40 -7.99
N ALA A 107 -13.09 -16.37 -7.15
CA ALA A 107 -14.32 -15.62 -6.95
C ALA A 107 -14.72 -14.88 -8.25
N PRO A 108 -16.02 -14.77 -8.55
CA PRO A 108 -16.49 -14.10 -9.77
C PRO A 108 -16.33 -12.57 -9.72
N ASP A 109 -16.16 -12.03 -8.52
CA ASP A 109 -16.03 -10.61 -8.20
C ASP A 109 -14.63 -10.28 -7.69
N LEU A 110 -14.19 -9.05 -7.94
CA LEU A 110 -12.89 -8.56 -7.56
C LEU A 110 -12.84 -8.20 -6.06
N PRO A 111 -11.66 -8.22 -5.43
CA PRO A 111 -11.51 -7.67 -4.08
C PRO A 111 -12.04 -6.22 -3.97
N ALA A 112 -11.87 -5.42 -5.03
CA ALA A 112 -12.41 -4.06 -5.09
C ALA A 112 -13.95 -4.01 -4.95
N ASP A 113 -14.66 -4.99 -5.52
CA ASP A 113 -16.13 -5.08 -5.44
C ASP A 113 -16.61 -5.39 -4.02
N GLN A 114 -15.75 -6.02 -3.22
CA GLN A 114 -16.00 -6.35 -1.82
C GLN A 114 -15.51 -5.27 -0.84
N GLY A 115 -14.88 -4.21 -1.35
CA GLY A 115 -14.47 -3.06 -0.55
C GLY A 115 -13.00 -3.04 -0.12
N TRP A 116 -12.15 -3.94 -0.64
CA TRP A 116 -10.70 -3.77 -0.55
C TRP A 116 -10.23 -2.64 -1.49
N LEU A 117 -9.26 -1.87 -1.06
CA LEU A 117 -8.70 -0.73 -1.79
C LEU A 117 -7.23 -0.99 -2.13
N ASN A 118 -6.76 -0.44 -3.24
CA ASN A 118 -5.33 -0.39 -3.58
C ASN A 118 -4.62 0.53 -2.58
N PRO A 119 -3.77 -0.02 -1.68
CA PRO A 119 -3.18 0.79 -0.61
C PRO A 119 -2.25 1.88 -1.14
N THR A 120 -1.54 1.60 -2.24
CA THR A 120 -0.62 2.56 -2.88
C THR A 120 -1.38 3.77 -3.42
N HIS A 121 -2.46 3.55 -4.16
CA HIS A 121 -3.26 4.64 -4.71
C HIS A 121 -3.93 5.45 -3.60
N LEU A 122 -4.47 4.80 -2.57
CA LEU A 122 -5.11 5.51 -1.45
C LEU A 122 -4.11 6.35 -0.66
N ILE A 123 -2.96 5.78 -0.29
CA ILE A 123 -1.93 6.51 0.46
C ILE A 123 -1.43 7.71 -0.34
N ALA A 124 -1.26 7.55 -1.66
CA ALA A 124 -0.88 8.65 -2.54
C ALA A 124 -1.95 9.75 -2.61
N ARG A 125 -3.21 9.37 -2.89
CA ARG A 125 -4.33 10.31 -3.05
C ARG A 125 -4.67 11.05 -1.77
N ARG A 126 -4.68 10.37 -0.64
CA ARG A 126 -5.16 10.93 0.63
C ARG A 126 -4.01 11.36 1.54
N GLY A 127 -2.96 10.56 1.63
CA GLY A 127 -1.84 10.79 2.54
C GLY A 127 -0.78 11.77 2.01
N ILE A 128 -0.39 11.64 0.74
CA ILE A 128 0.65 12.49 0.14
C ILE A 128 0.09 13.86 -0.25
N ALA A 129 -1.11 13.91 -0.83
CA ALA A 129 -1.76 15.18 -1.20
C ALA A 129 -1.90 16.14 0.00
N ALA A 130 -2.19 15.61 1.19
CA ALA A 130 -2.21 16.39 2.43
C ALA A 130 -0.82 16.99 2.76
N ALA A 131 0.25 16.20 2.63
CA ALA A 131 1.61 16.66 2.91
C ALA A 131 2.14 17.69 1.88
N LEU A 132 1.72 17.59 0.61
CA LEU A 132 2.02 18.57 -0.42
C LEU A 132 1.53 19.98 -0.05
N THR A 133 0.39 20.07 0.65
CA THR A 133 -0.19 21.35 1.10
C THR A 133 0.71 22.06 2.12
N ILE A 134 1.56 21.33 2.84
CA ILE A 134 2.45 21.85 3.89
C ILE A 134 3.80 22.30 3.31
N GLY A 135 4.13 21.92 2.07
CA GLY A 135 5.31 22.39 1.34
C GLY A 135 6.63 21.65 1.62
N ASP A 136 6.61 20.64 2.50
CA ASP A 136 7.80 19.87 2.90
C ASP A 136 7.82 18.44 2.35
N ALA A 137 7.00 18.15 1.32
CA ALA A 137 6.93 16.82 0.74
C ALA A 137 8.20 16.51 -0.09
N ALA A 138 8.87 15.42 0.24
CA ALA A 138 10.00 14.90 -0.51
C ALA A 138 9.73 13.46 -0.93
N VAL A 139 10.44 13.02 -1.97
CA VAL A 139 10.59 11.60 -2.28
C VAL A 139 12.05 11.20 -2.16
N VAL A 140 12.27 9.91 -1.93
CA VAL A 140 13.59 9.29 -1.83
C VAL A 140 13.64 8.16 -2.84
N VAL A 141 14.73 8.07 -3.60
CA VAL A 141 14.98 6.91 -4.46
C VAL A 141 15.11 5.66 -3.59
N ALA A 142 14.39 4.60 -3.95
CA ALA A 142 14.40 3.35 -3.21
C ALA A 142 15.80 2.73 -3.11
N ALA A 143 15.99 1.84 -2.12
CA ALA A 143 17.28 1.16 -1.92
C ALA A 143 17.67 0.22 -3.07
N ASP A 144 16.67 -0.31 -3.79
CA ASP A 144 16.82 -1.23 -4.92
C ASP A 144 15.79 -0.85 -6.01
N PRO A 145 16.04 0.22 -6.79
CA PRO A 145 15.15 0.65 -7.85
C PRO A 145 15.14 -0.38 -9.00
N SER A 146 14.04 -0.42 -9.75
CA SER A 146 13.83 -1.31 -10.89
C SER A 146 14.83 -1.10 -12.04
N SER A 147 15.44 0.08 -12.10
CA SER A 147 16.33 0.55 -13.16
C SER A 147 17.34 1.56 -12.60
N PRO A 148 18.54 1.73 -13.20
CA PRO A 148 19.46 2.80 -12.83
C PRO A 148 18.95 4.22 -13.14
N ALA A 149 17.91 4.35 -13.97
CA ALA A 149 17.32 5.65 -14.30
C ALA A 149 15.85 5.53 -14.74
N ALA A 150 15.06 6.58 -14.51
CA ALA A 150 13.67 6.67 -14.95
C ALA A 150 13.48 7.72 -16.05
N ALA A 151 12.45 7.53 -16.89
CA ALA A 151 12.04 8.54 -17.85
C ALA A 151 11.35 9.71 -17.13
N VAL A 152 11.73 10.94 -17.48
CA VAL A 152 11.02 12.14 -17.06
C VAL A 152 10.04 12.51 -18.16
N ARG A 153 8.77 12.66 -17.81
CA ARG A 153 7.68 12.89 -18.75
C ARG A 153 6.96 14.21 -18.52
N SER A 154 6.35 14.75 -19.56
CA SER A 154 5.59 16.00 -19.51
C SER A 154 4.24 15.86 -18.79
N ALA A 155 3.69 14.65 -18.69
CA ALA A 155 2.44 14.32 -18.00
C ALA A 155 2.56 12.93 -17.32
N PRO A 156 1.71 12.60 -16.34
CA PRO A 156 1.74 11.33 -15.61
C PRO A 156 1.12 10.19 -16.44
N ALA A 157 1.77 9.84 -17.55
CA ALA A 157 1.33 8.77 -18.44
C ALA A 157 2.51 8.21 -19.24
N GLU A 158 2.54 6.89 -19.45
CA GLU A 158 3.59 6.23 -20.24
C GLU A 158 3.66 6.70 -21.70
N THR A 159 2.54 7.21 -22.24
CA THR A 159 2.47 7.73 -23.61
C THR A 159 2.88 9.20 -23.72
N ALA A 160 3.08 9.90 -22.59
CA ALA A 160 3.48 11.30 -22.59
C ALA A 160 4.91 11.50 -23.10
N GLU A 161 5.17 12.67 -23.66
CA GLU A 161 6.48 13.05 -24.18
C GLU A 161 7.57 12.88 -23.11
N ARG A 162 8.66 12.19 -23.47
CA ARG A 162 9.85 12.09 -22.64
C ARG A 162 10.65 13.39 -22.79
N ILE A 163 10.70 14.16 -21.71
CA ILE A 163 11.41 15.44 -21.62
C ILE A 163 12.78 15.32 -20.93
N GLY A 164 13.10 14.14 -20.41
CA GLY A 164 14.39 13.92 -19.75
C GLY A 164 14.59 12.50 -19.22
N THR A 165 15.62 12.37 -18.38
CA THR A 165 15.98 11.15 -17.67
C THR A 165 16.42 11.52 -16.26
N LEU A 166 15.94 10.79 -15.26
CA LEU A 166 16.31 10.96 -13.86
C LEU A 166 17.17 9.77 -13.42
N PRO A 167 18.44 9.98 -13.02
CA PRO A 167 19.22 8.94 -12.36
C PRO A 167 18.54 8.50 -11.07
N LEU A 168 18.43 7.18 -10.86
CA LEU A 168 17.86 6.58 -9.67
C LEU A 168 18.98 6.08 -8.76
N ASP A 169 19.74 7.02 -8.20
CA ASP A 169 20.77 6.72 -7.21
C ASP A 169 20.13 6.52 -5.82
N PRO A 170 20.23 5.32 -5.20
CA PRO A 170 19.55 5.00 -3.94
C PRO A 170 19.76 6.05 -2.83
N GLY A 171 18.68 6.43 -2.16
CA GLY A 171 18.72 7.43 -1.08
C GLY A 171 18.72 8.89 -1.53
N THR A 172 18.86 9.16 -2.83
CA THR A 172 18.76 10.52 -3.37
C THR A 172 17.37 11.10 -3.10
N ARG A 173 17.31 12.37 -2.71
CA ARG A 173 16.07 13.05 -2.35
C ARG A 173 15.69 14.08 -3.42
N PHE A 174 14.41 14.14 -3.76
CA PHE A 174 13.84 15.15 -4.64
C PHE A 174 12.66 15.85 -3.96
N LEU A 175 12.48 17.13 -4.27
CA LEU A 175 11.28 17.85 -3.87
C LEU A 175 10.08 17.30 -4.64
N LEU A 176 9.05 16.88 -3.92
CA LEU A 176 7.79 16.45 -4.48
C LEU A 176 6.89 17.65 -4.71
N LEU A 177 6.48 17.86 -5.96
CA LEU A 177 5.64 18.99 -6.37
C LEU A 177 4.18 18.59 -6.55
N ASP A 178 3.93 17.37 -6.99
CA ASP A 178 2.59 16.87 -7.26
C ASP A 178 2.56 15.33 -7.27
N VAL A 179 1.37 14.76 -7.13
CA VAL A 179 1.14 13.31 -7.18
C VAL A 179 -0.06 13.00 -8.08
N SER A 180 0.10 12.00 -8.95
CA SER A 180 -0.99 11.43 -9.73
C SER A 180 -1.05 9.95 -9.42
N ALA A 181 -2.24 9.47 -9.08
CA ALA A 181 -2.45 8.07 -8.73
C ALA A 181 -3.78 7.56 -9.28
N GLY A 182 -3.79 6.28 -9.66
CA GLY A 182 -4.95 5.56 -10.14
C GLY A 182 -6.11 5.52 -9.15
N GLU A 183 -7.19 4.84 -9.53
CA GLU A 183 -8.38 4.69 -8.68
C GLU A 183 -8.07 3.90 -7.40
N GLU A 184 -8.72 4.24 -6.29
CA GLU A 184 -8.52 3.54 -5.02
C GLU A 184 -9.12 2.13 -5.02
N ALA A 185 -10.12 1.87 -5.86
CA ALA A 185 -10.73 0.56 -6.06
C ALA A 185 -10.63 0.17 -7.54
N PRO A 186 -9.40 -0.10 -8.05
CA PRO A 186 -9.19 -0.33 -9.47
C PRO A 186 -9.76 -1.69 -9.88
N GLY A 187 -10.34 -1.78 -11.08
CA GLY A 187 -10.79 -3.05 -11.68
C GLY A 187 -9.66 -3.90 -12.28
N GLY A 188 -8.42 -3.41 -12.30
CA GLY A 188 -7.27 -4.13 -12.84
C GLY A 188 -6.77 -5.22 -11.89
N THR A 189 -6.37 -6.37 -12.44
CA THR A 189 -6.02 -7.58 -11.68
C THR A 189 -4.54 -7.96 -11.73
N SER A 190 -3.70 -7.13 -12.36
CA SER A 190 -2.24 -7.32 -12.43
C SER A 190 -1.51 -6.12 -11.82
N ALA A 191 -0.21 -6.27 -11.58
CA ALA A 191 0.66 -5.17 -11.13
C ALA A 191 0.72 -4.02 -12.15
N GLU A 192 0.35 -4.26 -13.41
CA GLU A 192 0.26 -3.21 -14.44
C GLU A 192 -0.86 -2.19 -14.16
N ALA A 193 -1.82 -2.53 -13.29
CA ALA A 193 -2.87 -1.62 -12.85
C ALA A 193 -2.39 -0.59 -11.82
N TYR A 194 -1.15 -0.71 -11.32
CA TYR A 194 -0.55 0.31 -10.46
C TYR A 194 -0.15 1.51 -11.31
N ASP A 195 -0.78 2.63 -11.00
CA ASP A 195 -0.57 3.91 -11.65
C ASP A 195 -0.21 4.92 -10.56
N LEU A 196 1.09 5.16 -10.39
CA LEU A 196 1.61 6.10 -9.42
C LEU A 196 2.73 6.91 -10.03
N TRP A 197 2.53 8.23 -10.05
CA TRP A 197 3.46 9.19 -10.61
C TRP A 197 3.72 10.31 -9.62
N TYR A 198 4.97 10.75 -9.58
CA TYR A 198 5.39 11.91 -8.84
C TYR A 198 5.92 12.98 -9.77
N ARG A 199 5.44 14.20 -9.58
CA ARG A 199 6.02 15.37 -10.22
C ARG A 199 7.13 15.89 -9.35
N LEU A 200 8.35 15.94 -9.88
CA LEU A 200 9.54 16.28 -9.12
C LEU A 200 10.17 17.56 -9.65
N ARG A 201 10.81 18.31 -8.75
CA ARG A 201 11.77 19.34 -9.16
C ARG A 201 13.10 18.68 -9.50
N ILE A 202 13.50 18.76 -10.76
CA ILE A 202 14.78 18.22 -11.24
C ILE A 202 15.82 19.36 -11.30
N VAL A 203 17.10 18.99 -11.27
CA VAL A 203 18.22 19.92 -11.43
C VAL A 203 18.03 20.75 -12.71
N ASP A 204 18.41 22.03 -12.65
CA ASP A 204 18.25 23.04 -13.70
C ASP A 204 16.80 23.50 -13.99
N GLY A 205 15.87 23.31 -13.03
CA GLY A 205 14.55 23.94 -13.05
C GLY A 205 13.53 23.27 -13.97
N VAL A 206 13.83 22.08 -14.48
CA VAL A 206 12.88 21.26 -15.22
C VAL A 206 12.05 20.46 -14.23
N ASP A 207 10.77 20.79 -14.11
CA ASP A 207 9.83 19.97 -13.37
C ASP A 207 9.26 18.89 -14.30
N GLY A 208 9.12 17.66 -13.83
CA GLY A 208 8.59 16.58 -14.67
C GLY A 208 8.02 15.42 -13.88
N TRP A 209 7.23 14.60 -14.55
CA TRP A 209 6.58 13.43 -13.99
C TRP A 209 7.47 12.19 -14.14
N VAL A 210 7.58 11.43 -13.06
CA VAL A 210 8.35 10.19 -13.00
C VAL A 210 7.46 9.11 -12.41
N GLN A 211 7.39 7.95 -13.06
CA GLN A 211 6.65 6.80 -12.55
C GLN A 211 7.35 6.30 -11.28
N ALA A 212 6.58 6.14 -10.20
CA ALA A 212 7.11 5.80 -8.88
C ALA A 212 6.93 4.33 -8.52
N ALA A 213 5.91 3.68 -9.10
CA ALA A 213 5.64 2.26 -8.93
C ALA A 213 5.55 1.60 -10.32
N VAL A 214 6.33 0.54 -10.52
CA VAL A 214 6.50 -0.13 -11.81
C VAL A 214 6.19 -1.62 -11.66
N ALA A 215 5.44 -2.18 -12.62
CA ALA A 215 5.20 -3.61 -12.68
C ALA A 215 6.50 -4.39 -12.93
N SER A 216 6.62 -5.57 -12.33
CA SER A 216 7.83 -6.41 -12.39
C SER A 216 7.46 -7.86 -12.68
N ASP A 217 8.18 -8.47 -13.61
CA ASP A 217 8.05 -9.89 -13.98
C ASP A 217 8.69 -10.86 -12.96
N ALA A 218 9.11 -10.36 -11.79
CA ALA A 218 9.68 -11.19 -10.73
C ALA A 218 8.72 -12.32 -10.30
N GLU A 219 7.42 -12.02 -10.30
CA GLU A 219 6.35 -13.01 -10.19
C GLU A 219 5.27 -12.70 -11.24
N THR A 220 4.60 -13.74 -11.70
CA THR A 220 3.51 -13.63 -12.69
C THR A 220 2.26 -14.31 -12.17
N GLY A 221 1.12 -13.69 -12.48
CA GLY A 221 -0.19 -14.29 -12.26
C GLY A 221 -0.42 -15.50 -13.15
N SER A 222 -1.50 -16.24 -12.88
CA SER A 222 -1.92 -17.39 -13.71
C SER A 222 -2.26 -17.02 -15.16
N ASP A 223 -2.49 -15.73 -15.42
CA ASP A 223 -2.75 -15.18 -16.75
C ASP A 223 -1.46 -14.70 -17.47
N GLY A 224 -0.30 -14.91 -16.86
CA GLY A 224 1.02 -14.57 -17.39
C GLY A 224 1.42 -13.11 -17.25
N ARG A 225 0.59 -12.27 -16.61
CA ARG A 225 0.91 -10.84 -16.39
C ARG A 225 1.66 -10.63 -15.08
N PRO A 226 2.43 -9.53 -14.92
CA PRO A 226 3.13 -9.21 -13.69
C PRO A 226 2.22 -9.21 -12.46
N SER A 227 2.66 -9.83 -11.36
CA SER A 227 2.00 -9.76 -10.05
C SER A 227 2.83 -9.03 -8.99
N THR A 228 4.04 -8.61 -9.34
CA THR A 228 4.93 -7.84 -8.46
C THR A 228 4.97 -6.37 -8.84
N VAL A 229 4.96 -5.49 -7.84
CA VAL A 229 5.23 -4.05 -8.00
C VAL A 229 6.58 -3.70 -7.37
N ARG A 230 7.42 -2.96 -8.09
CA ARG A 230 8.64 -2.34 -7.59
C ARG A 230 8.40 -0.86 -7.38
N PHE A 231 8.88 -0.31 -6.26
CA PHE A 231 8.84 1.13 -6.01
C PHE A 231 10.21 1.72 -6.27
N ASP A 232 10.30 2.65 -7.21
CA ASP A 232 11.53 3.37 -7.53
C ASP A 232 11.67 4.63 -6.67
N LEU A 233 10.53 5.21 -6.27
CA LEU A 233 10.44 6.43 -5.48
C LEU A 233 9.49 6.22 -4.30
N LEU A 234 9.97 6.52 -3.11
CA LEU A 234 9.22 6.42 -1.86
C LEU A 234 8.93 7.81 -1.29
N PRO A 235 7.71 8.10 -0.83
CA PRO A 235 7.44 9.37 -0.16
C PRO A 235 8.16 9.41 1.18
N ALA A 236 8.90 10.50 1.42
CA ALA A 236 9.47 10.81 2.72
C ALA A 236 8.74 12.01 3.31
N LEU A 237 7.63 11.71 3.98
CA LEU A 237 6.81 12.71 4.63
C LEU A 237 7.37 13.01 6.03
N PRO A 238 7.30 14.28 6.49
CA PRO A 238 7.69 14.63 7.86
C PRO A 238 6.93 13.75 8.86
N SER A 239 7.62 13.28 9.90
CA SER A 239 6.96 12.78 11.10
C SER A 239 6.29 13.99 11.76
N GLY A 240 4.95 13.94 11.90
CA GLY A 240 4.19 14.91 12.67
C GLY A 240 4.54 14.88 14.15
#